data_AF-A0A4U8SDA5-F1
#
_entry.id   AF-A0A4U8SDA5-F1
#
_cell.length_a   1.000
_cell.length_b   1.000
_cell.length_c   1.000
_cell.angle_alpha   90.00
_cell.angle_beta   90.00
_cell.angle_gamma   90.00
#
_symmetry.space_group_name_H-M   'P 1'
#
loop_
_entity.id
_entity.type
_entity.pdbx_description
1 polymer ?
#
loop_
_entity_poly.entity_id
_entity_poly.type
_entity_poly.pdbx_seq_one_letter_code
_entity_poly.pdbx_strand_id
1 'polypeptide(L)'
;MRYVVVPKGFNTDFGSVPQLFQSLVSPVGNATKAYVVHDFLCVLSADKRLSRKEADEIFKAALKQVKINAFLSSVLYGAVRLYAIIRGLK
;
A
#
# COMPACT_ATOMS: atom_id res chain seq x y z
N MET A 1 14.54 7.52 -8.09
CA MET A 1 13.20 7.09 -8.57
C MET A 1 13.22 5.59 -8.75
N ARG A 2 12.30 4.85 -8.12
CA ARG A 2 12.18 3.39 -8.24
C ARG A 2 10.94 3.13 -9.09
N TYR A 3 11.06 2.37 -10.17
CA TYR A 3 9.94 2.02 -11.03
C TYR A 3 9.35 0.70 -10.54
N VAL A 4 8.03 0.66 -10.36
CA VAL A 4 7.29 -0.57 -10.03
C VAL A 4 6.36 -0.85 -11.20
N VAL A 5 6.55 -2.00 -11.84
CA VAL A 5 5.71 -2.46 -12.94
C VAL A 5 4.84 -3.58 -12.41
N VAL A 6 3.54 -3.34 -12.34
CA VAL A 6 2.55 -4.35 -11.96
C VAL A 6 2.14 -5.10 -13.24
N PRO A 7 2.28 -6.44 -13.30
CA PRO A 7 1.95 -7.20 -14.50
C PRO A 7 0.45 -7.16 -14.80
N LYS A 8 0.09 -7.16 -16.08
CA LYS A 8 -1.31 -7.26 -16.51
C LYS A 8 -1.90 -8.58 -16.01
N GLY A 9 -3.09 -8.52 -15.41
CA GLY A 9 -3.75 -9.70 -14.82
C GLY A 9 -3.37 -9.98 -13.36
N PHE A 10 -2.60 -9.10 -12.71
CA PHE A 10 -2.38 -9.17 -11.27
C PHE A 10 -3.70 -9.04 -10.52
N ASN A 11 -3.99 -10.01 -9.67
CA ASN A 11 -5.14 -9.97 -8.78
C ASN A 11 -4.84 -9.07 -7.58
N THR A 12 -5.62 -8.01 -7.44
CA THR A 12 -5.59 -7.05 -6.34
C THR A 12 -6.90 -7.18 -5.56
N ASP A 13 -6.80 -7.14 -4.24
CA ASP A 13 -7.98 -7.20 -3.37
C ASP A 13 -8.49 -5.80 -2.99
N PHE A 14 -7.73 -4.75 -3.33
CA PHE A 14 -7.96 -3.35 -2.93
C PHE A 14 -8.18 -3.18 -1.42
N GLY A 15 -7.83 -4.18 -0.61
CA GLY A 15 -8.53 -4.50 0.64
C GLY A 15 -7.68 -5.12 1.73
N SER A 16 -6.42 -5.45 1.46
CA SER A 16 -5.44 -5.81 2.50
C SER A 16 -5.12 -4.65 3.45
N VAL A 17 -5.40 -3.39 3.05
CA VAL A 17 -5.44 -2.26 3.97
C VAL A 17 -6.72 -2.37 4.80
N PRO A 18 -6.66 -2.34 6.15
CA PRO A 18 -7.80 -2.68 6.99
C PRO A 18 -9.04 -1.90 6.57
N GLN A 19 -10.16 -2.61 6.38
CA GLN A 19 -11.43 -2.10 5.85
C GLN A 19 -11.92 -0.83 6.58
N LEU A 20 -11.52 -0.66 7.85
CA LEU A 20 -11.70 0.58 8.62
C LEU A 20 -11.16 1.84 7.92
N PHE A 21 -10.04 1.77 7.18
CA PHE A 21 -9.44 2.92 6.50
C PHE A 21 -10.06 3.23 5.14
N GLN A 22 -10.85 2.31 4.58
CA GLN A 22 -11.65 2.56 3.37
C GLN A 22 -12.75 3.61 3.62
N SER A 23 -13.12 3.81 4.89
CA SER A 23 -14.01 4.92 5.30
C SER A 23 -13.35 6.30 5.24
N LEU A 24 -12.01 6.37 5.34
CA LEU A 24 -11.24 7.62 5.30
C LEU A 24 -10.79 7.97 3.87
N VAL A 25 -10.55 6.95 3.04
CA VAL A 25 -10.20 7.09 1.62
C VAL A 25 -10.96 6.04 0.84
N SER A 26 -11.83 6.49 -0.06
CA SER A 26 -12.45 5.59 -1.02
C SER A 26 -11.35 4.82 -1.78
N PRO A 27 -11.38 3.48 -1.77
CA PRO A 27 -10.42 2.67 -2.53
C PRO A 27 -10.56 2.88 -4.04
N VAL A 28 -11.69 3.43 -4.48
CA VAL A 28 -12.00 3.80 -5.87
C VAL A 28 -11.76 5.30 -6.07
N GLY A 29 -10.79 5.65 -6.93
CA GLY A 29 -10.43 7.02 -7.26
C GLY A 29 -8.91 7.23 -7.37
N ASN A 30 -8.42 8.37 -6.90
CA ASN A 30 -6.99 8.73 -7.01
C ASN A 30 -6.07 7.72 -6.30
N ALA A 31 -6.51 7.15 -5.18
CA ALA A 31 -5.73 6.22 -4.40
C ALA A 31 -5.65 4.81 -4.99
N THR A 32 -6.53 4.43 -5.93
CA THR A 32 -6.61 3.07 -6.49
C THR A 32 -5.26 2.58 -7.02
N LYS A 33 -4.53 3.43 -7.77
CA LYS A 33 -3.22 3.07 -8.31
C LYS A 33 -2.19 2.78 -7.21
N ALA A 34 -2.25 3.51 -6.10
CA ALA A 34 -1.36 3.30 -4.97
C ALA A 34 -1.66 1.97 -4.26
N TYR A 35 -2.94 1.61 -4.11
CA TYR A 35 -3.36 0.33 -3.55
C TYR A 35 -2.90 -0.86 -4.39
N VAL A 36 -3.11 -0.82 -5.72
CA VAL A 36 -2.65 -1.91 -6.62
C VAL A 36 -1.14 -2.13 -6.53
N VAL A 37 -0.37 -1.03 -6.49
CA VAL A 37 1.08 -1.10 -6.32
C VAL A 37 1.44 -1.68 -4.95
N HIS A 38 0.75 -1.29 -3.88
CA HIS A 38 1.00 -1.83 -2.54
C HIS A 38 0.71 -3.32 -2.47
N ASP A 39 -0.43 -3.79 -2.96
CA ASP A 39 -0.79 -5.21 -3.00
C ASP A 39 0.29 -6.03 -3.72
N PHE A 40 0.78 -5.54 -4.86
CA PHE A 40 1.87 -6.19 -5.59
C PHE A 40 3.18 -6.24 -4.78
N LEU A 41 3.55 -5.13 -4.14
CA LEU A 41 4.74 -5.08 -3.28
C LEU A 41 4.59 -5.96 -2.04
N CYS A 42 3.38 -6.16 -1.53
CA CYS A 42 3.10 -7.09 -0.44
C CYS A 42 3.39 -8.53 -0.85
N VAL A 43 2.99 -8.94 -2.05
CA VAL A 43 3.30 -10.27 -2.61
C VAL A 43 4.80 -10.45 -2.76
N LEU A 44 5.49 -9.47 -3.35
CA LEU A 44 6.95 -9.51 -3.49
C LEU A 44 7.68 -9.52 -2.14
N SER A 45 7.11 -8.89 -1.11
CA SER A 45 7.63 -8.93 0.26
C SER A 45 7.47 -10.31 0.90
N ALA A 46 6.34 -10.99 0.65
CA ALA A 46 6.15 -12.38 1.07
C ALA A 46 7.17 -13.32 0.41
N ASP A 47 7.53 -13.05 -0.84
CA ASP A 47 8.60 -13.73 -1.58
C ASP A 47 10.02 -13.30 -1.16
N LYS A 48 10.16 -12.48 -0.11
CA LYS A 48 11.43 -11.95 0.42
C LYS A 48 12.26 -11.14 -0.59
N ARG A 49 11.63 -10.61 -1.64
CA ARG A 49 12.31 -9.76 -2.64
C ARG A 49 12.48 -8.32 -2.17
N LEU A 50 11.66 -7.89 -1.21
CA LEU A 50 11.83 -6.65 -0.46
C LEU A 50 11.29 -6.79 0.96
N SER A 51 11.68 -5.87 1.84
CA SER A 51 11.12 -5.84 3.19
C SER A 51 9.69 -5.31 3.21
N ARG A 52 8.89 -5.74 4.20
CA ARG A 52 7.52 -5.20 4.33
C ARG A 52 7.54 -3.70 4.58
N LYS A 53 8.54 -3.22 5.32
CA LYS A 53 8.75 -1.79 5.58
C LYS A 53 8.96 -0.99 4.28
N GLU A 54 9.78 -1.49 3.36
CA GLU A 54 9.97 -0.83 2.06
C GLU A 54 8.67 -0.77 1.26
N ALA A 55 7.84 -1.82 1.28
CA ALA A 55 6.55 -1.82 0.61
C ALA A 55 5.64 -0.72 1.15
N ASP A 56 5.58 -0.58 2.48
CA ASP A 56 4.76 0.43 3.16
C ASP A 56 5.27 1.87 2.88
N GLU A 57 6.60 2.08 2.83
CA GLU A 57 7.20 3.38 2.48
C GLU A 57 6.92 3.79 1.04
N ILE A 58 7.01 2.84 0.09
CA ILE A 58 6.66 3.08 -1.32
C ILE A 58 5.18 3.43 -1.45
N PHE A 59 4.30 2.75 -0.70
CA PHE A 59 2.88 3.08 -0.67
C PHE A 59 2.62 4.51 -0.21
N LYS A 60 3.28 4.97 0.87
CA LYS A 60 3.20 6.37 1.32
C LYS A 60 3.64 7.36 0.24
N ALA A 61 4.70 7.05 -0.48
CA ALA A 61 5.18 7.89 -1.59
C ALA A 61 4.19 7.91 -2.76
N ALA A 62 3.63 6.76 -3.12
CA ALA A 62 2.61 6.64 -4.17
C ALA A 62 1.34 7.44 -3.84
N LEU A 63 0.87 7.39 -2.58
CA LEU A 63 -0.27 8.18 -2.11
C LEU A 63 -0.05 9.69 -2.29
N LYS A 64 1.14 10.18 -1.94
CA LYS A 64 1.51 11.59 -2.17
C LYS A 64 1.53 11.94 -3.66
N GLN A 65 2.01 11.03 -4.51
CA GLN A 65 2.09 11.24 -5.95
C GLN A 65 0.71 11.34 -6.61
N VAL A 66 -0.26 10.59 -6.11
CA VAL A 66 -1.68 10.68 -6.54
C VAL A 66 -2.45 11.79 -5.81
N LYS A 67 -1.74 12.74 -5.20
CA LYS A 67 -2.28 13.94 -4.54
C LYS A 67 -3.20 13.66 -3.33
N ILE A 68 -3.03 12.52 -2.66
CA ILE A 68 -3.61 12.34 -1.32
C ILE A 68 -2.86 13.25 -0.36
N ASN A 69 -3.61 13.93 0.51
CA ASN A 69 -3.01 14.86 1.46
C ASN A 69 -1.94 14.18 2.34
N ALA A 70 -0.93 14.93 2.76
CA ALA A 70 0.24 14.36 3.44
C ALA A 70 -0.10 13.76 4.81
N PHE A 71 -1.12 14.31 5.49
CA PHE A 71 -1.62 13.83 6.77
C PHE A 71 -2.23 12.43 6.62
N LEU A 72 -3.21 12.29 5.72
CA LEU A 72 -3.90 11.06 5.38
C LEU A 72 -2.94 10.00 4.83
N SER A 73 -1.98 10.40 4.01
CA SER A 73 -0.90 9.50 3.56
C SER A 73 -0.08 8.94 4.72
N SER A 74 0.15 9.74 5.76
CA SER A 74 0.86 9.32 6.97
C SER A 74 0.00 8.44 7.88
N VAL A 75 -1.30 8.73 7.98
CA VAL A 75 -2.28 7.88 8.67
C VAL A 75 -2.36 6.50 8.02
N LEU A 76 -2.50 6.45 6.70
CA LEU A 76 -2.55 5.20 5.93
C LEU A 76 -1.25 4.40 6.06
N TYR A 77 -0.09 5.08 6.03
CA TYR A 77 1.19 4.44 6.31
C TYR A 77 1.25 3.82 7.72
N GLY A 78 0.80 4.56 8.74
CA GLY A 78 0.75 4.06 10.12
C GLY A 78 -0.17 2.84 10.25
N ALA A 79 -1.31 2.86 9.55
CA ALA A 79 -2.26 1.76 9.52
C ALA A 79 -1.66 0.46 8.95
N VAL A 80 -1.05 0.52 7.76
CA VAL A 80 -0.44 -0.66 7.14
C VAL A 80 0.76 -1.18 7.95
N ARG A 81 1.51 -0.28 8.60
CA ARG A 81 2.63 -0.67 9.46
C ARG A 81 2.16 -1.37 10.73
N LEU A 82 1.12 -0.84 11.37
CA LEU A 82 0.51 -1.48 12.54
C LEU A 82 -0.03 -2.86 12.17
N TYR A 83 -0.71 -2.98 11.03
CA TYR A 83 -1.20 -4.25 10.53
C TYR A 83 -0.07 -5.27 10.30
N ALA A 84 1.03 -4.85 9.66
CA ALA A 84 2.20 -5.69 9.46
C ALA A 84 2.77 -6.21 10.80
N ILE A 85 2.86 -5.33 11.81
CA ILE A 85 3.34 -5.71 13.15
C ILE A 85 2.39 -6.71 13.82
N ILE A 86 1.08 -6.44 13.81
CA ILE A 86 0.06 -7.32 14.41
C ILE A 86 0.09 -8.72 13.75
N ARG A 87 0.33 -8.79 12.45
CA ARG A 87 0.41 -10.06 11.69
C ARG A 87 1.80 -10.70 11.69
N GLY A 88 2.80 -10.10 12.35
CA GLY A 88 4.17 -10.61 12.39
C GLY A 88 4.90 -10.56 11.04
N LEU A 89 4.44 -9.71 10.12
CA LEU A 89 5.04 -9.50 8.80
C LEU A 89 6.29 -8.60 8.95
N LYS A 90 7.47 -9.14 8.64
CA LYS A 90 8.75 -8.44 8.80
C LYS A 90 9.09 -7.52 7.60
#